data_AF-A0A9W6G5J2-F1
#
_entry.id   AF-A0A9W6G5J2-F1
#
_cell.length_a   1.000
_cell.length_b   1.000
_cell.length_c   1.000
_cell.angle_alpha   90.00
_cell.angle_beta   90.00
_cell.angle_gamma   90.00
#
_symmetry.space_group_name_H-M   'P 1'
#
loop_
_entity.id
_entity.type
_entity.pdbx_description
1 polymer ?
#
loop_
_entity_poly.entity_id
_entity_poly.type
_entity_poly.pdbx_seq_one_letter_code
_entity_poly.pdbx_strand_id
1 'polypeptide(L)'
;MAFPSSSTAFARSTCDYPDITRDWLHQSALKTRYRTAFDGDGNGVHPSTTSFTMHEETHVQAGRVIRDLHNFGVQYARSGGPWTYRWTGLAGAKVCKPGYHRYGAAIDFTRFDWGSGNYVDTALHGKDGRLYLRRRYLAVIATCRKHFGTVLHCNNDPDGSHWNHIHADRGRKAVAANWGYQTDTTIIQWAARDLAGVKDMVIDGDFGPKTKRGYEVLREQFGTGGIDPTASGDNFRVWLDLIGRHGIADKPAGTFRATAATTAEAAAAGN
;
A
#
# COMPACT_ATOMS: atom_id res chain seq x y z
N MET A 1 -23.94 -2.25 -1.97
CA MET A 1 -24.12 -2.75 -3.36
C MET A 1 -22.79 -3.32 -3.84
N ALA A 2 -22.78 -4.40 -4.63
CA ALA A 2 -21.53 -4.91 -5.19
C ALA A 2 -20.96 -3.92 -6.22
N PHE A 3 -19.64 -3.67 -6.19
CA PHE A 3 -19.00 -2.80 -7.17
C PHE A 3 -19.04 -3.43 -8.57
N PRO A 4 -19.19 -2.60 -9.62
CA PRO A 4 -19.22 -3.07 -10.98
C PRO A 4 -17.91 -3.76 -11.37
N SER A 5 -18.01 -4.75 -12.25
CA SER A 5 -16.84 -5.40 -12.86
C SER A 5 -16.00 -4.38 -13.63
N SER A 6 -14.74 -4.74 -13.90
CA SER A 6 -13.81 -3.89 -14.66
C SER A 6 -14.40 -3.44 -16.00
N SER A 7 -15.03 -4.35 -16.76
CA SER A 7 -15.66 -4.04 -18.04
C SER A 7 -16.74 -2.95 -17.95
N THR A 8 -17.54 -2.94 -16.88
CA THR A 8 -18.55 -1.90 -16.63
C THR A 8 -17.90 -0.61 -16.11
N ALA A 9 -16.79 -0.69 -15.39
CA ALA A 9 -16.09 0.48 -14.88
C ALA A 9 -15.49 1.35 -15.99
N PHE A 10 -15.02 0.75 -17.07
CA PHE A 10 -14.38 1.47 -18.17
C PHE A 10 -15.34 1.91 -19.29
N ALA A 11 -16.65 1.65 -19.19
CA ALA A 11 -17.60 1.87 -20.28
C ALA A 11 -18.22 3.28 -20.36
N ARG A 12 -18.13 4.13 -19.31
CA ARG A 12 -18.77 5.46 -19.24
C ARG A 12 -17.98 6.43 -18.35
N SER A 13 -18.26 7.74 -18.46
CA SER A 13 -17.56 8.82 -17.73
C SER A 13 -18.39 9.54 -16.65
N THR A 14 -19.66 9.24 -16.41
CA THR A 14 -20.48 9.97 -15.41
C THR A 14 -20.32 9.43 -13.99
N CYS A 15 -20.15 10.27 -12.98
CA CYS A 15 -20.06 9.84 -11.58
C CYS A 15 -21.32 9.08 -11.10
N ASP A 16 -21.15 8.09 -10.22
CA ASP A 16 -22.23 7.16 -9.81
C ASP A 16 -22.04 6.66 -8.35
N TYR A 17 -23.08 6.11 -7.70
CA TYR A 17 -23.22 5.74 -6.27
C TYR A 17 -23.27 6.88 -5.23
N PRO A 18 -23.93 6.66 -4.07
CA PRO A 18 -23.88 7.60 -2.95
C PRO A 18 -22.45 7.69 -2.40
N ASP A 19 -22.02 8.92 -2.10
CA ASP A 19 -20.69 9.20 -1.57
C ASP A 19 -20.76 9.87 -0.21
N ILE A 20 -19.65 9.79 0.51
CA ILE A 20 -19.34 10.66 1.64
C ILE A 20 -18.25 11.65 1.24
N THR A 21 -18.25 12.81 1.90
CA THR A 21 -17.18 13.81 1.77
C THR A 21 -16.53 14.02 3.12
N ARG A 22 -15.23 13.79 3.23
CA ARG A 22 -14.46 13.87 4.47
C ARG A 22 -13.08 14.47 4.20
N ASP A 23 -12.55 15.18 5.19
CA ASP A 23 -11.19 15.73 5.19
C ASP A 23 -10.22 14.91 6.07
N TRP A 24 -10.57 13.65 6.34
CA TRP A 24 -9.83 12.75 7.21
C TRP A 24 -10.04 11.29 6.81
N LEU A 25 -9.11 10.43 7.23
CA LEU A 25 -9.19 8.97 7.10
C LEU A 25 -8.95 8.33 8.47
N HIS A 26 -9.65 7.23 8.79
CA HIS A 26 -9.61 6.54 10.09
C HIS A 26 -10.16 7.31 11.30
N GLN A 27 -9.59 8.48 11.62
CA GLN A 27 -9.95 9.34 12.74
C GLN A 27 -9.97 10.80 12.28
N SER A 28 -10.86 11.62 12.85
CA SER A 28 -11.04 13.03 12.44
C SER A 28 -9.80 13.91 12.61
N ALA A 29 -8.85 13.50 13.45
CA ALA A 29 -7.57 14.15 13.64
C ALA A 29 -6.55 13.87 12.51
N LEU A 30 -6.71 12.76 11.77
CA LEU A 30 -5.79 12.34 10.73
C LEU A 30 -6.25 12.88 9.37
N LYS A 31 -5.88 14.14 9.13
CA LYS A 31 -6.39 14.92 8.01
C LYS A 31 -5.85 14.46 6.66
N THR A 32 -6.63 14.69 5.61
CA THR A 32 -6.21 14.57 4.21
C THR A 32 -5.77 15.92 3.66
N ARG A 33 -4.81 15.91 2.74
CA ARG A 33 -4.32 17.10 2.04
C ARG A 33 -4.22 16.84 0.54
N TYR A 34 -4.62 17.80 -0.28
CA TYR A 34 -4.48 17.68 -1.74
C TYR A 34 -3.05 18.02 -2.19
N ARG A 35 -2.49 17.22 -3.09
CA ARG A 35 -1.23 17.55 -3.76
C ARG A 35 -1.50 18.57 -4.87
N THR A 36 -0.95 19.78 -4.74
CA THR A 36 -1.15 20.86 -5.72
C THR A 36 -0.01 20.99 -6.72
N ALA A 37 1.19 20.55 -6.35
CA ALA A 37 2.40 20.71 -7.17
C ALA A 37 3.50 19.73 -6.73
N PHE A 38 4.67 19.86 -7.35
CA PHE A 38 5.93 19.34 -6.87
C PHE A 38 6.88 20.49 -6.52
N ASP A 39 7.74 20.33 -5.52
CA ASP A 39 8.80 21.29 -5.21
C ASP A 39 10.06 21.07 -6.09
N GLY A 40 11.11 21.87 -5.86
CA GLY A 40 12.36 21.79 -6.62
C GLY A 40 13.13 20.47 -6.46
N ASP A 41 12.85 19.71 -5.39
CA ASP A 41 13.43 18.39 -5.13
C ASP A 41 12.52 17.25 -5.62
N GLY A 42 11.36 17.59 -6.21
CA GLY A 42 10.38 16.65 -6.73
C GLY A 42 9.42 16.08 -5.67
N ASN A 43 9.40 16.59 -4.44
CA ASN A 43 8.41 16.17 -3.44
C ASN A 43 7.05 16.76 -3.77
N GLY A 44 5.97 16.05 -3.46
CA GLY A 44 4.62 16.59 -3.52
C GLY A 44 4.41 17.74 -2.53
N VAL A 45 3.77 18.81 -2.99
CA VAL A 45 3.39 19.98 -2.19
C VAL A 45 1.92 19.84 -1.74
N HIS A 46 1.69 19.89 -0.43
CA HIS A 46 0.38 19.66 0.21
C HIS A 46 0.02 20.81 1.17
N PRO A 47 -0.42 21.97 0.65
CA PRO A 47 -0.45 23.22 1.40
C PRO A 47 -1.52 23.26 2.51
N SER A 48 -2.64 22.57 2.31
CA SER A 48 -3.78 22.66 3.22
C SER A 48 -4.55 21.35 3.33
N THR A 49 -5.31 21.25 4.42
CA THR A 49 -6.35 20.21 4.58
C THR A 49 -7.40 20.35 3.47
N THR A 50 -7.86 19.22 2.94
CA THR A 50 -8.82 19.19 1.84
C THR A 50 -9.76 18.00 2.01
N SER A 51 -11.05 18.23 1.77
CA SER A 51 -12.06 17.17 1.72
C SER A 51 -12.03 16.43 0.40
N PHE A 52 -12.25 15.12 0.44
CA PHE A 52 -12.41 14.28 -0.74
C PHE A 52 -13.75 13.56 -0.69
N THR A 53 -14.43 13.54 -1.84
CA THR A 53 -15.63 12.76 -2.06
C THR A 53 -15.25 11.36 -2.52
N MET A 54 -15.78 10.32 -1.88
CA MET A 54 -15.52 8.92 -2.22
C MET A 54 -16.64 8.02 -1.67
N HIS A 55 -16.69 6.78 -2.13
CA HIS A 55 -17.61 5.81 -1.57
C HIS A 55 -17.21 5.46 -0.12
N GLU A 56 -18.20 5.21 0.74
CA GLU A 56 -17.98 4.92 2.16
C GLU A 56 -17.02 3.75 2.39
N GLU A 57 -17.21 2.64 1.67
CA GLU A 57 -16.29 1.50 1.79
C GLU A 57 -14.84 1.83 1.39
N THR A 58 -14.60 2.73 0.42
CA THR A 58 -13.24 3.20 0.07
C THR A 58 -12.63 3.98 1.23
N HIS A 59 -13.42 4.85 1.87
CA HIS A 59 -13.02 5.60 3.05
C HIS A 59 -12.69 4.65 4.22
N VAL A 60 -13.49 3.61 4.43
CA VAL A 60 -13.23 2.57 5.45
C VAL A 60 -11.92 1.84 5.18
N GLN A 61 -11.68 1.36 3.96
CA GLN A 61 -10.43 0.65 3.62
C GLN A 61 -9.21 1.57 3.72
N ALA A 62 -9.31 2.80 3.22
CA ALA A 62 -8.26 3.80 3.37
C ALA A 62 -8.00 4.12 4.85
N GLY A 63 -9.04 4.18 5.68
CA GLY A 63 -8.91 4.30 7.13
C GLY A 63 -8.16 3.12 7.76
N ARG A 64 -8.41 1.88 7.32
CA ARG A 64 -7.65 0.70 7.79
C ARG A 64 -6.16 0.79 7.39
N VAL A 65 -5.85 1.31 6.20
CA VAL A 65 -4.46 1.59 5.79
C VAL A 65 -3.81 2.58 6.75
N ILE A 66 -4.46 3.71 7.03
CA ILE A 66 -3.90 4.75 7.91
C ILE A 66 -3.72 4.23 9.35
N ARG A 67 -4.70 3.46 9.86
CA ARG A 67 -4.60 2.80 11.17
C ARG A 67 -3.39 1.88 11.25
N ASP A 68 -3.23 0.98 10.28
CA ASP A 68 -2.14 -0.01 10.30
C ASP A 68 -0.77 0.68 10.19
N LEU A 69 -0.64 1.70 9.33
CA LEU A 69 0.56 2.52 9.22
C LEU A 69 0.86 3.36 10.49
N HIS A 70 -0.18 3.86 11.15
CA HIS A 70 -0.02 4.51 12.46
C HIS A 70 0.52 3.52 13.49
N ASN A 71 -0.09 2.33 13.59
CA ASN A 71 0.33 1.29 14.53
C ASN A 71 1.76 0.84 14.27
N PHE A 72 2.15 0.65 13.00
CA PHE A 72 3.54 0.34 12.66
C PHE A 72 4.50 1.46 13.06
N GLY A 73 4.12 2.72 12.83
CA GLY A 73 4.92 3.87 13.27
C GLY A 73 5.12 3.91 14.78
N VAL A 74 4.08 3.61 15.56
CA VAL A 74 4.16 3.58 17.03
C VAL A 74 5.03 2.42 17.53
N GLN A 75 4.89 1.23 16.95
CA GLN A 75 5.51 0.01 17.49
C GLN A 75 6.90 -0.29 16.92
N TYR A 76 7.14 0.08 15.66
CA TYR A 76 8.27 -0.42 14.89
C TYR A 76 9.12 0.68 14.26
N ALA A 77 8.92 1.96 14.59
CA ALA A 77 9.72 3.05 14.06
C ALA A 77 11.24 2.80 14.11
N ARG A 78 11.93 3.15 13.01
CA ARG A 78 13.39 2.99 12.83
C ARG A 78 14.23 3.70 13.91
N SER A 79 13.73 4.77 14.54
CA SER A 79 14.53 5.64 15.42
C SER A 79 13.76 6.11 16.67
N GLY A 80 14.47 6.18 17.81
CA GLY A 80 14.27 7.10 18.95
C GLY A 80 12.95 7.12 19.72
N GLY A 81 11.91 6.44 19.25
CA GLY A 81 10.58 6.47 19.86
C GLY A 81 9.46 6.31 18.84
N PRO A 82 8.19 6.31 19.31
CA PRO A 82 7.04 6.08 18.45
C PRO A 82 6.87 7.20 17.42
N TRP A 83 6.54 6.84 16.18
CA TRP A 83 6.11 7.79 15.15
C TRP A 83 4.59 7.93 15.17
N THR A 84 4.10 9.13 15.43
CA THR A 84 2.67 9.43 15.42
C THR A 84 2.25 9.93 14.04
N TYR A 85 1.39 9.16 13.37
CA TYR A 85 0.79 9.57 12.09
C TYR A 85 0.10 10.94 12.19
N ARG A 86 0.27 11.81 11.20
CA ARG A 86 -0.23 13.20 11.20
C ARG A 86 -1.27 13.45 10.13
N TRP A 87 -0.95 13.12 8.88
CA TRP A 87 -1.82 13.39 7.75
C TRP A 87 -1.44 12.56 6.53
N THR A 88 -2.38 12.47 5.58
CA THR A 88 -2.22 11.74 4.32
C THR A 88 -2.40 12.68 3.14
N GLY A 89 -1.50 12.64 2.18
CA GLY A 89 -1.63 13.36 0.92
C GLY A 89 -2.42 12.54 -0.10
N LEU A 90 -3.31 13.17 -0.85
CA LEU A 90 -4.11 12.56 -1.92
C LEU A 90 -4.04 13.37 -3.23
N ALA A 91 -4.10 12.69 -4.38
CA ALA A 91 -4.29 13.32 -5.69
C ALA A 91 -5.74 13.24 -6.18
N GLY A 92 -6.53 12.31 -5.65
CA GLY A 92 -7.92 12.12 -6.05
C GLY A 92 -8.55 10.91 -5.40
N ALA A 93 -9.88 10.87 -5.40
CA ALA A 93 -10.64 9.71 -4.96
C ALA A 93 -11.86 9.47 -5.87
N LYS A 94 -12.69 10.50 -6.09
CA LYS A 94 -13.77 10.46 -7.09
C LYS A 94 -13.54 11.46 -8.21
N VAL A 95 -13.56 10.97 -9.45
CA VAL A 95 -13.46 11.78 -10.68
C VAL A 95 -14.35 11.14 -11.73
N CYS A 96 -15.13 11.95 -12.45
CA CYS A 96 -16.04 11.47 -13.50
C CYS A 96 -15.25 11.15 -14.79
N LYS A 97 -14.44 10.09 -14.73
CA LYS A 97 -13.67 9.50 -15.84
C LYS A 97 -13.83 7.97 -15.82
N PRO A 98 -13.62 7.26 -16.95
CA PRO A 98 -13.64 5.79 -16.94
C PRO A 98 -12.72 5.19 -15.86
N GLY A 99 -13.16 4.08 -15.26
CA GLY A 99 -12.45 3.36 -14.20
C GLY A 99 -13.07 3.55 -12.80
N TYR A 100 -12.37 3.06 -11.77
CA TYR A 100 -12.92 2.96 -10.42
C TYR A 100 -13.08 4.31 -9.69
N HIS A 101 -12.35 5.35 -10.10
CA HIS A 101 -12.58 6.71 -9.60
C HIS A 101 -13.99 7.22 -9.90
N ARG A 102 -14.64 6.77 -10.98
CA ARG A 102 -16.03 7.14 -11.32
C ARG A 102 -17.01 6.89 -10.18
N TYR A 103 -16.77 5.81 -9.45
CA TYR A 103 -17.63 5.30 -8.39
C TYR A 103 -17.16 5.71 -6.99
N GLY A 104 -16.12 6.54 -6.90
CA GLY A 104 -15.43 6.78 -5.63
C GLY A 104 -14.83 5.49 -5.03
N ALA A 105 -14.56 4.48 -5.87
CA ALA A 105 -14.06 3.15 -5.49
C ALA A 105 -12.53 3.02 -5.51
N ALA A 106 -11.86 4.12 -5.86
CA ALA A 106 -10.42 4.23 -5.98
C ALA A 106 -9.92 5.46 -5.20
N ILE A 107 -8.65 5.46 -4.85
CA ILE A 107 -7.99 6.55 -4.15
C ILE A 107 -6.51 6.61 -4.55
N ASP A 108 -6.03 7.83 -4.80
CA ASP A 108 -4.64 8.10 -5.20
C ASP A 108 -3.88 8.70 -4.04
N PHE A 109 -3.07 7.88 -3.37
CA PHE A 109 -2.22 8.32 -2.26
C PHE A 109 -0.94 8.96 -2.77
N THR A 110 -0.64 10.16 -2.28
CA THR A 110 0.55 10.93 -2.65
C THR A 110 1.55 11.06 -1.52
N ARG A 111 1.09 10.95 -0.26
CA ARG A 111 1.97 11.05 0.90
C ARG A 111 1.41 10.36 2.13
N PHE A 112 2.31 9.81 2.94
CA PHE A 112 2.02 9.30 4.27
C PHE A 112 2.97 9.98 5.26
N ASP A 113 2.47 10.73 6.23
CA ASP A 113 3.28 11.61 7.07
C ASP A 113 3.11 11.31 8.56
N TRP A 114 4.23 11.08 9.24
CA TRP A 114 4.31 10.87 10.70
C TRP A 114 5.07 12.02 11.41
N GLY A 115 5.36 13.13 10.71
CA GLY A 115 6.09 14.28 11.23
C GLY A 115 7.63 14.12 11.27
N SER A 116 8.34 15.20 11.55
CA SER A 116 9.80 15.25 11.78
C SER A 116 10.66 14.53 10.72
N GLY A 117 10.29 14.63 9.44
CA GLY A 117 11.00 13.95 8.34
C GLY A 117 10.68 12.46 8.20
N ASN A 118 9.79 11.92 9.03
CA ASN A 118 9.26 10.57 8.91
C ASN A 118 8.05 10.59 7.99
N TYR A 119 8.29 10.47 6.70
CA TYR A 119 7.23 10.40 5.70
C TYR A 119 7.59 9.43 4.57
N VAL A 120 6.58 9.12 3.77
CA VAL A 120 6.69 8.54 2.44
C VAL A 120 6.10 9.54 1.46
N ASP A 121 6.92 10.06 0.55
CA ASP A 121 6.43 10.74 -0.65
C ASP A 121 6.41 9.74 -1.79
N THR A 122 5.24 9.56 -2.39
CA THR A 122 5.06 8.45 -3.32
C THR A 122 5.65 8.70 -4.70
N ALA A 123 6.08 9.93 -5.00
CA ALA A 123 6.75 10.25 -6.26
C ALA A 123 8.25 9.97 -6.27
N LEU A 124 8.86 9.88 -5.09
CA LEU A 124 10.32 9.76 -4.96
C LEU A 124 10.75 8.46 -4.28
N HIS A 125 10.15 8.14 -3.13
CA HIS A 125 10.74 7.18 -2.20
C HIS A 125 10.76 5.74 -2.72
N GLY A 126 9.90 5.38 -3.68
CA GLY A 126 9.88 4.06 -4.30
C GLY A 126 11.11 3.73 -5.16
N LYS A 127 11.79 4.75 -5.71
CA LYS A 127 12.99 4.58 -6.54
C LYS A 127 14.24 5.24 -5.94
N ASP A 128 14.16 5.70 -4.69
CA ASP A 128 15.25 6.39 -4.00
C ASP A 128 16.49 5.50 -3.82
N GLY A 129 17.69 6.05 -3.92
CA GLY A 129 18.95 5.32 -3.70
C GLY A 129 19.11 4.80 -2.25
N ARG A 130 18.48 5.46 -1.29
CA ARG A 130 18.53 5.11 0.14
C ARG A 130 17.59 3.96 0.44
N LEU A 131 18.16 2.81 0.84
CA LEU A 131 17.41 1.57 1.09
C LEU A 131 16.26 1.75 2.10
N TYR A 132 16.47 2.50 3.18
CA TYR A 132 15.44 2.68 4.21
C TYR A 132 14.18 3.39 3.70
N LEU A 133 14.31 4.29 2.70
CA LEU A 133 13.15 4.96 2.10
C LEU A 133 12.36 4.03 1.19
N ARG A 134 13.06 3.22 0.38
CA ARG A 134 12.40 2.19 -0.44
C ARG A 134 11.68 1.16 0.40
N ARG A 135 12.29 0.72 1.52
CA ARG A 135 11.68 -0.16 2.50
C ARG A 135 10.41 0.43 3.12
N ARG A 136 10.46 1.72 3.49
CA ARG A 136 9.30 2.44 4.03
C ARG A 136 8.18 2.58 2.98
N TYR A 137 8.53 2.85 1.73
CA TYR A 137 7.59 2.89 0.61
C TYR A 137 6.95 1.51 0.34
N LEU A 138 7.74 0.44 0.39
CA LEU A 138 7.24 -0.94 0.28
C LEU A 138 6.25 -1.28 1.40
N ALA A 139 6.50 -0.84 2.65
CA ALA A 139 5.55 -1.03 3.74
C ALA A 139 4.19 -0.37 3.45
N VAL A 140 4.20 0.83 2.86
CA VAL A 140 2.98 1.52 2.43
C VAL A 140 2.24 0.71 1.37
N ILE A 141 2.92 0.25 0.31
CA ILE A 141 2.29 -0.58 -0.73
C ILE A 141 1.68 -1.84 -0.13
N ALA A 142 2.44 -2.57 0.69
CA ALA A 142 1.98 -3.81 1.30
C ALA A 142 0.73 -3.57 2.16
N THR A 143 0.70 -2.45 2.90
CA THR A 143 -0.46 -2.06 3.70
C THR A 143 -1.66 -1.67 2.84
N CYS A 144 -1.46 -0.93 1.74
CA CYS A 144 -2.52 -0.69 0.76
C CYS A 144 -3.09 -2.02 0.24
N ARG A 145 -2.23 -2.96 -0.17
CA ARG A 145 -2.66 -4.25 -0.74
C ARG A 145 -3.37 -5.16 0.28
N LYS A 146 -3.10 -4.97 1.57
CA LYS A 146 -3.79 -5.67 2.68
C LYS A 146 -5.30 -5.37 2.70
N HIS A 147 -5.67 -4.16 2.28
CA HIS A 147 -7.03 -3.60 2.40
C HIS A 147 -7.71 -3.34 1.05
N PHE A 148 -6.94 -3.13 -0.01
CA PHE A 148 -7.41 -2.94 -1.39
C PHE A 148 -7.06 -4.13 -2.29
N GLY A 149 -7.88 -4.36 -3.31
CA GLY A 149 -7.66 -5.47 -4.24
C GLY A 149 -6.64 -5.15 -5.32
N THR A 150 -6.63 -3.91 -5.80
CA THR A 150 -5.69 -3.43 -6.80
C THR A 150 -4.87 -2.29 -6.22
N VAL A 151 -3.55 -2.38 -6.40
CA VAL A 151 -2.59 -1.35 -5.97
C VAL A 151 -1.58 -1.15 -7.10
N LEU A 152 -1.60 0.03 -7.72
CA LEU A 152 -0.65 0.42 -8.77
C LEU A 152 0.36 1.41 -8.18
N HIS A 153 1.61 1.31 -8.62
CA HIS A 153 2.73 2.02 -8.01
C HIS A 153 3.92 2.09 -8.98
N CYS A 154 4.99 2.80 -8.62
CA CYS A 154 6.14 3.05 -9.52
C CYS A 154 6.85 1.83 -10.19
N ASN A 155 6.67 0.60 -9.69
CA ASN A 155 7.15 -0.65 -10.31
C ASN A 155 6.03 -1.54 -10.89
N ASN A 156 4.78 -1.08 -10.87
CA ASN A 156 3.58 -1.72 -11.41
C ASN A 156 2.68 -0.59 -11.94
N ASP A 157 3.11 -0.03 -13.07
CA ASP A 157 2.57 1.20 -13.67
C ASP A 157 2.32 0.97 -15.16
N PRO A 158 1.24 0.27 -15.53
CA PRO A 158 1.04 -0.23 -16.89
C PRO A 158 0.85 0.87 -17.93
N ASP A 159 0.39 2.06 -17.50
CA ASP A 159 0.14 3.21 -18.38
C ASP A 159 1.10 4.39 -18.13
N GLY A 160 2.06 4.23 -17.21
CA GLY A 160 3.03 5.26 -16.86
C GLY A 160 2.45 6.42 -16.05
N SER A 161 1.24 6.33 -15.53
CA SER A 161 0.60 7.41 -14.77
C SER A 161 0.82 7.32 -13.24
N HIS A 162 1.21 6.15 -12.75
CA HIS A 162 1.34 5.81 -11.31
C HIS A 162 2.77 5.96 -10.78
N TRP A 163 3.66 6.60 -11.55
CA TRP A 163 5.01 6.89 -11.08
C TRP A 163 5.03 7.85 -9.87
N ASN A 164 4.03 8.74 -9.79
CA ASN A 164 3.97 9.78 -8.76
C ASN A 164 2.95 9.55 -7.65
N HIS A 165 2.17 8.48 -7.70
CA HIS A 165 1.16 8.20 -6.69
C HIS A 165 0.94 6.70 -6.55
N ILE A 166 0.36 6.28 -5.44
CA ILE A 166 -0.12 4.91 -5.27
C ILE A 166 -1.62 4.95 -5.50
N HIS A 167 -2.06 4.36 -6.61
CA HIS A 167 -3.48 4.14 -6.87
C HIS A 167 -3.91 2.87 -6.15
N ALA A 168 -5.01 2.93 -5.40
CA ALA A 168 -5.60 1.78 -4.73
C ALA A 168 -7.09 1.72 -5.01
N ASP A 169 -7.58 0.57 -5.48
CA ASP A 169 -8.99 0.40 -5.82
C ASP A 169 -9.56 -0.97 -5.45
N ARG A 170 -10.87 -1.07 -5.67
CA ARG A 170 -11.72 -2.20 -5.30
C ARG A 170 -12.22 -3.01 -6.48
N GLY A 171 -11.60 -2.86 -7.65
CA GLY A 171 -11.89 -3.66 -8.83
C GLY A 171 -11.59 -5.13 -8.67
N ARG A 172 -10.81 -5.47 -7.65
CA ARG A 172 -10.67 -6.82 -7.13
C ARG A 172 -11.02 -6.85 -5.65
N LYS A 173 -11.45 -8.02 -5.16
CA LYS A 173 -11.41 -8.30 -3.73
C LYS A 173 -9.96 -8.45 -3.28
N ALA A 174 -9.65 -8.04 -2.05
CA ALA A 174 -8.41 -8.46 -1.41
C ALA A 174 -8.48 -9.99 -1.21
N VAL A 175 -7.65 -10.73 -1.94
CA VAL A 175 -7.62 -12.20 -1.93
C VAL A 175 -6.18 -12.70 -1.75
N ALA A 176 -6.04 -14.02 -1.62
CA ALA A 176 -4.75 -14.72 -1.61
C ALA A 176 -3.83 -14.23 -2.72
N ALA A 177 -2.52 -14.32 -2.49
CA ALA A 177 -1.53 -13.92 -3.48
C ALA A 177 -1.76 -14.67 -4.79
N ASN A 178 -1.71 -13.94 -5.89
CA ASN A 178 -1.80 -14.50 -7.23
C ASN A 178 -0.54 -14.14 -8.02
N TRP A 179 0.29 -15.13 -8.33
CA TRP A 179 1.55 -14.93 -9.05
C TRP A 179 1.40 -14.49 -10.51
N GLY A 180 0.20 -14.61 -11.09
CA GLY A 180 -0.15 -13.99 -12.37
C GLY A 180 -0.63 -12.54 -12.25
N TYR A 181 -0.66 -11.98 -11.03
CA TYR A 181 -1.06 -10.60 -10.79
C TYR A 181 0.14 -9.74 -10.42
N GLN A 182 0.46 -8.78 -11.28
CA GLN A 182 1.69 -7.97 -11.19
C GLN A 182 1.85 -7.27 -9.83
N THR A 183 0.79 -6.76 -9.22
CA THR A 183 0.86 -6.16 -7.88
C THR A 183 1.42 -7.13 -6.83
N ASP A 184 0.92 -8.37 -6.80
CA ASP A 184 1.33 -9.34 -5.78
C ASP A 184 2.78 -9.78 -6.04
N THR A 185 3.13 -10.02 -7.30
CA THR A 185 4.47 -10.44 -7.70
C THR A 185 5.52 -9.34 -7.45
N THR A 186 5.22 -8.09 -7.81
CA THR A 186 6.16 -6.96 -7.60
C THR A 186 6.41 -6.69 -6.12
N ILE A 187 5.40 -6.83 -5.25
CA ILE A 187 5.59 -6.74 -3.79
C ILE A 187 6.58 -7.81 -3.29
N ILE A 188 6.44 -9.06 -3.75
CA ILE A 188 7.34 -10.16 -3.34
C ILE A 188 8.75 -9.97 -3.89
N GLN A 189 8.90 -9.60 -5.16
CA GLN A 189 10.21 -9.28 -5.75
C GLN A 189 10.89 -8.15 -4.99
N TRP A 190 10.15 -7.09 -4.66
CA TRP A 190 10.68 -5.95 -3.94
C TRP A 190 11.08 -6.33 -2.51
N ALA A 191 10.24 -7.08 -1.79
CA ALA A 191 10.59 -7.60 -0.47
C ALA A 191 11.83 -8.49 -0.52
N ALA A 192 11.95 -9.37 -1.53
CA ALA A 192 13.10 -10.25 -1.67
C ALA A 192 14.39 -9.44 -1.89
N ARG A 193 14.33 -8.41 -2.74
CA ARG A 193 15.47 -7.52 -3.00
C ARG A 193 15.85 -6.69 -1.79
N ASP A 194 14.91 -5.91 -1.27
CA ASP A 194 15.20 -4.83 -0.32
C ASP A 194 15.13 -5.30 1.14
N LEU A 195 14.36 -6.35 1.48
CA LEU A 195 14.32 -6.90 2.85
C LEU A 195 15.23 -8.12 3.01
N ALA A 196 15.14 -9.09 2.11
CA ALA A 196 15.94 -10.32 2.20
C ALA A 196 17.34 -10.21 1.55
N GLY A 197 17.62 -9.12 0.83
CA GLY A 197 18.94 -8.86 0.27
C GLY A 197 19.28 -9.68 -0.98
N VAL A 198 18.28 -10.27 -1.64
CA VAL A 198 18.47 -11.04 -2.88
C VAL A 198 19.02 -10.12 -3.97
N LYS A 199 20.25 -10.41 -4.40
CA LYS A 199 20.94 -9.63 -5.44
C LYS A 199 20.31 -9.87 -6.81
N ASP A 200 20.40 -8.87 -7.69
CA ASP A 200 19.96 -8.91 -9.09
C ASP A 200 18.48 -9.27 -9.30
N MET A 201 17.66 -9.07 -8.26
CA MET A 201 16.21 -9.19 -8.35
C MET A 201 15.63 -7.97 -9.06
N VAL A 202 15.10 -8.19 -10.26
CA VAL A 202 14.32 -7.21 -11.02
C VAL A 202 12.90 -7.21 -10.46
N ILE A 203 12.27 -6.03 -10.43
CA ILE A 203 10.86 -5.86 -10.04
C ILE A 203 10.07 -5.58 -11.32
N ASP A 204 9.70 -6.64 -12.02
CA ASP A 204 9.02 -6.60 -13.32
C ASP A 204 7.60 -7.19 -13.28
N GLY A 205 7.22 -7.84 -12.18
CA GLY A 205 5.92 -8.48 -12.02
C GLY A 205 5.83 -9.89 -12.60
N ASP A 206 6.94 -10.44 -13.11
CA ASP A 206 7.00 -11.80 -13.65
C ASP A 206 7.47 -12.82 -12.60
N PHE A 207 6.64 -13.84 -12.35
CA PHE A 207 6.96 -14.88 -11.38
C PHE A 207 7.83 -15.98 -12.02
N GLY A 208 9.10 -15.66 -12.26
CA GLY A 208 10.11 -16.60 -12.78
C GLY A 208 10.93 -17.32 -11.71
N PRO A 209 11.94 -18.12 -12.10
CA PRO A 209 12.81 -18.85 -11.18
C PRO A 209 13.53 -17.98 -10.14
N LYS A 210 13.96 -16.76 -10.53
CA LYS A 210 14.56 -15.79 -9.59
C LYS A 210 13.56 -15.32 -8.54
N THR A 211 12.34 -14.97 -8.97
CA THR A 211 11.24 -14.59 -8.06
C THR A 211 10.90 -15.72 -7.11
N LYS A 212 10.80 -16.97 -7.61
CA LYS A 212 10.57 -18.16 -6.78
C LYS A 212 11.66 -18.34 -5.71
N ARG A 213 12.93 -18.22 -6.08
CA ARG A 213 14.05 -18.28 -5.11
C ARG A 213 13.93 -17.16 -4.06
N GLY A 214 13.61 -15.94 -4.47
CA GLY A 214 13.42 -14.83 -3.54
C GLY A 214 12.26 -15.04 -2.58
N TYR A 215 11.15 -15.60 -3.08
CA TYR A 215 10.01 -16.02 -2.28
C TYR A 215 10.40 -17.09 -1.24
N GLU A 216 11.20 -18.09 -1.62
CA GLU A 216 11.68 -19.14 -0.70
C GLU A 216 12.56 -18.57 0.42
N VAL A 217 13.49 -17.66 0.08
CA VAL A 217 14.32 -16.96 1.08
C VAL A 217 13.46 -16.14 2.04
N LEU A 218 12.49 -15.38 1.52
CA LEU A 218 11.54 -14.64 2.37
C LEU A 218 10.75 -15.59 3.26
N ARG A 219 10.29 -16.72 2.73
CA ARG A 219 9.51 -17.72 3.49
C ARG A 219 10.30 -18.24 4.69
N GLU A 220 11.57 -18.55 4.49
CA GLU A 220 12.46 -18.98 5.56
C GLU A 220 12.68 -17.87 6.60
N GLN A 221 13.05 -16.68 6.15
CA GLN A 221 13.37 -15.56 7.03
C GLN A 221 12.15 -15.10 7.82
N PHE A 222 10.99 -14.95 7.17
CA PHE A 222 9.72 -14.65 7.83
C PHE A 222 9.19 -15.79 8.69
N GLY A 223 9.74 -17.01 8.61
CA GLY A 223 9.25 -18.14 9.38
C GLY A 223 7.86 -18.60 8.96
N THR A 224 7.47 -18.39 7.71
CA THR A 224 6.14 -18.69 7.16
C THR A 224 6.08 -20.09 6.52
N GLY A 225 6.84 -21.05 7.06
CA GLY A 225 6.91 -22.42 6.55
C GLY A 225 5.54 -23.09 6.40
N GLY A 226 4.59 -22.81 7.30
CA GLY A 226 3.21 -23.30 7.23
C GLY A 226 2.18 -22.29 6.70
N ILE A 227 2.60 -21.11 6.23
CA ILE A 227 1.72 -20.00 5.84
C ILE A 227 1.97 -19.69 4.36
N ASP A 228 1.32 -20.44 3.48
CA ASP A 228 1.35 -20.19 2.03
C ASP A 228 0.43 -18.99 1.69
N PRO A 229 0.98 -17.88 1.18
CA PRO A 229 0.18 -16.69 0.86
C PRO A 229 -0.80 -16.91 -0.30
N THR A 230 -0.65 -17.96 -1.11
CA THR A 230 -1.59 -18.30 -2.19
C THR A 230 -2.78 -19.12 -1.72
N ALA A 231 -2.71 -19.72 -0.53
CA ALA A 231 -3.76 -20.59 0.00
C ALA A 231 -4.99 -19.81 0.51
N SER A 232 -4.80 -18.60 1.04
CA SER A 232 -5.89 -17.77 1.55
C SER A 232 -5.53 -16.28 1.60
N GLY A 233 -6.56 -15.42 1.62
CA GLY A 233 -6.37 -13.98 1.83
C GLY A 233 -5.72 -13.68 3.17
N ASP A 234 -6.07 -14.41 4.23
CA ASP A 234 -5.51 -14.21 5.56
C ASP A 234 -4.03 -14.56 5.61
N ASN A 235 -3.62 -15.64 4.95
CA ASN A 235 -2.21 -15.98 4.83
C ASN A 235 -1.44 -14.87 4.11
N PHE A 236 -1.97 -14.31 3.03
CA PHE A 236 -1.29 -13.21 2.37
C PHE A 236 -1.24 -11.95 3.23
N ARG A 237 -2.29 -11.67 4.01
CA ARG A 237 -2.26 -10.56 4.99
C ARG A 237 -1.15 -10.71 6.02
N VAL A 238 -0.84 -11.92 6.49
CA VAL A 238 0.32 -12.17 7.37
C VAL A 238 1.61 -11.72 6.69
N TRP A 239 1.81 -12.09 5.43
CA TRP A 239 3.00 -11.70 4.67
C TRP A 239 3.09 -10.19 4.46
N LEU A 240 1.99 -9.55 4.05
CA LEU A 240 1.93 -8.09 3.86
C LEU A 240 2.19 -7.32 5.16
N ASP A 241 1.66 -7.84 6.27
CA ASP A 241 1.89 -7.27 7.60
C ASP A 241 3.36 -7.39 8.03
N LEU A 242 3.99 -8.55 7.84
CA LEU A 242 5.42 -8.73 8.07
C LEU A 242 6.26 -7.78 7.21
N ILE A 243 5.95 -7.63 5.92
CA ILE A 243 6.62 -6.66 5.04
C ILE A 243 6.45 -5.23 5.58
N GLY A 244 5.25 -4.86 6.03
CA GLY A 244 4.95 -3.59 6.67
C GLY A 244 5.84 -3.30 7.89
N ARG A 245 5.91 -4.25 8.83
CA ARG A 245 6.74 -4.14 10.04
C ARG A 245 8.21 -3.93 9.71
N HIS A 246 8.78 -4.77 8.84
CA HIS A 246 10.19 -4.66 8.45
C HIS A 246 10.48 -3.35 7.71
N GLY A 247 9.58 -2.92 6.83
CA GLY A 247 9.76 -1.73 6.03
C GLY A 247 9.75 -0.44 6.85
N ILE A 248 8.83 -0.33 7.82
CA ILE A 248 8.79 0.82 8.76
C ILE A 248 9.99 0.83 9.71
N ALA A 249 10.41 -0.35 10.17
CA ALA A 249 11.55 -0.49 11.08
C ALA A 249 12.92 -0.32 10.42
N ASP A 250 12.98 -0.32 9.08
CA ASP A 250 14.21 -0.48 8.32
C ASP A 250 15.04 -1.67 8.82
N LYS A 251 14.41 -2.83 8.91
CA LYS A 251 15.04 -4.07 9.36
C LYS A 251 15.07 -5.11 8.24
N PRO A 252 16.15 -5.91 8.14
CA PRO A 252 16.20 -7.01 7.17
C PRO A 252 15.14 -8.06 7.52
N ALA A 253 14.70 -8.80 6.52
CA ALA A 253 13.81 -9.94 6.71
C ALA A 253 14.46 -10.94 7.69
N GLY A 254 13.63 -11.49 8.59
CA GLY A 254 14.08 -12.35 9.70
C GLY A 254 14.09 -11.65 11.06
N THR A 255 14.02 -10.33 11.10
CA THR A 255 13.90 -9.57 12.36
C THR A 255 12.54 -9.79 13.00
N PHE A 256 11.46 -9.71 12.20
CA PHE A 256 10.12 -10.09 12.62
C PHE A 256 9.73 -11.38 11.92
N ARG A 257 9.17 -12.33 12.67
CA ARG A 257 8.79 -13.64 12.13
C ARG A 257 7.33 -13.92 12.45
N ALA A 258 6.72 -14.77 11.65
CA ALA A 258 5.38 -15.26 11.90
C ALA A 258 5.35 -16.02 13.23
N THR A 259 4.41 -15.63 14.09
CA THR A 259 4.04 -16.25 15.36
C THR A 259 2.53 -16.51 15.36
N ALA A 260 2.04 -17.30 16.31
CA ALA A 260 0.60 -17.49 16.50
C ALA A 260 -0.15 -16.15 16.65
N ALA A 261 0.45 -15.18 17.37
CA ALA A 261 -0.12 -13.84 17.54
C ALA A 261 -0.24 -13.08 16.21
N THR A 262 0.81 -13.07 15.39
CA THR A 262 0.77 -12.37 14.09
C THR A 262 -0.25 -12.98 13.13
N THR A 263 -0.47 -14.29 13.20
CA THR A 263 -1.49 -14.97 12.38
C THR A 263 -2.90 -14.59 12.81
N ALA A 264 -3.15 -14.52 14.12
CA ALA A 264 -4.44 -14.09 14.67
C ALA A 264 -4.75 -12.62 14.33
N GLU A 265 -3.77 -11.73 14.45
CA GLU A 265 -3.91 -10.31 14.08
C GLU A 265 -4.25 -10.11 12.60
N ALA A 266 -3.61 -10.88 11.70
CA ALA A 266 -3.85 -10.80 10.27
C ALA A 266 -5.26 -11.29 9.88
N ALA A 267 -5.74 -12.36 10.52
CA ALA A 267 -7.10 -12.86 10.33
C ALA A 267 -8.15 -11.84 10.80
N ALA A 268 -7.92 -11.19 11.94
CA ALA A 268 -8.81 -10.15 12.46
C ALA A 268 -8.90 -8.91 11.56
N ALA A 269 -7.85 -8.60 10.80
CA ALA A 269 -7.83 -7.47 9.86
C ALA A 269 -8.67 -7.70 8.59
N GLY A 270 -9.05 -8.94 8.29
CA GLY A 270 -9.88 -9.31 7.14
C GLY A 270 -11.38 -9.11 7.33
N ASN A 271 -11.84 -9.01 8.58
CA ASN A 271 -13.22 -8.70 8.95
C ASN A 271 -13.47 -7.18 8.97
#